data_AF-A0A7S0H210-F1
#
_entry.id   AF-A0A7S0H210-F1
#
_cell.length_a   1.000
_cell.length_b   1.000
_cell.length_c   1.000
_cell.angle_alpha   90.00
_cell.angle_beta   90.00
_cell.angle_gamma   90.00
#
_symmetry.space_group_name_H-M   'P 1'
#
loop_
_entity.id
_entity.type
_entity.pdbx_description
1 polymer ?
#
loop_
_entity_poly.entity_id
_entity_poly.type
_entity_poly.pdbx_seq_one_letter_code
_entity_poly.pdbx_strand_id
1 'polypeptide(L)'
;NPDVKKLWCEQINVGEDKPRLIASGLRNFYSKEEFQGKNIIVVCNLKPSKLVGFVSNGMVLCASNSDHTKVELVEPPPNAKPGTRISLQNLDVNEFEPDEKINPRKKNSVWLQFAPKMATNGEKLATFDGVKLVTPEGDCTVPTLANCIVK
;
A
#
# COMPACT_ATOMS: atom_id res chain seq x y z
N ASN A 1 -11.92 23.51 2.34
CA ASN A 1 -10.51 23.14 2.61
C ASN A 1 -9.94 22.49 1.34
N PRO A 2 -9.02 23.16 0.62
CA PRO A 2 -8.46 22.69 -0.66
C PRO A 2 -7.88 21.29 -0.60
N ASP A 3 -7.36 20.88 0.56
CA ASP A 3 -6.70 19.59 0.75
C ASP A 3 -7.68 18.40 0.76
N VAL A 4 -8.95 18.61 1.12
CA VAL A 4 -10.01 17.58 1.04
C VAL A 4 -10.27 17.19 -0.42
N LYS A 5 -10.04 18.09 -1.38
CA LYS A 5 -10.30 17.83 -2.79
C LYS A 5 -9.33 16.83 -3.42
N LYS A 6 -8.23 16.49 -2.73
CA LYS A 6 -7.20 15.56 -3.22
C LYS A 6 -7.29 14.16 -2.61
N LEU A 7 -8.16 13.97 -1.62
CA LEU A 7 -8.30 12.70 -0.93
C LEU A 7 -9.52 11.93 -1.42
N TRP A 8 -9.36 10.62 -1.56
CA TRP A 8 -10.45 9.66 -1.52
C TRP A 8 -10.65 9.16 -0.10
N CYS A 9 -11.87 8.70 0.20
CA CYS A 9 -12.20 8.05 1.47
C CYS A 9 -12.83 6.70 1.12
N GLU A 10 -12.04 5.65 1.28
CA GLU A 10 -12.37 4.31 0.81
C GLU A 10 -12.85 3.41 1.95
N GLN A 11 -13.73 2.48 1.60
CA GLN A 11 -14.02 1.29 2.40
C GLN A 11 -13.30 0.13 1.73
N ILE A 12 -12.23 -0.35 2.34
CA ILE A 12 -11.38 -1.41 1.77
C ILE A 12 -11.57 -2.68 2.57
N ASN A 13 -11.97 -3.76 1.90
CA ASN A 13 -12.01 -5.09 2.48
C ASN A 13 -10.57 -5.64 2.59
N VAL A 14 -10.13 -5.90 3.81
CA VAL A 14 -8.81 -6.48 4.12
C VAL A 14 -8.92 -7.85 4.79
N GLY A 15 -10.05 -8.54 4.60
CA GLY A 15 -10.31 -9.86 5.19
C GLY A 15 -10.77 -9.84 6.66
N GLU A 16 -11.07 -8.65 7.20
CA GLU A 16 -11.64 -8.46 8.54
C GLU A 16 -13.18 -8.46 8.51
N ASP A 17 -13.81 -8.56 9.68
CA ASP A 17 -15.28 -8.53 9.84
C ASP A 17 -15.95 -7.30 9.21
N LYS A 18 -15.23 -6.16 9.18
CA LYS A 18 -15.71 -4.91 8.58
C LYS A 18 -14.63 -4.31 7.70
N PRO A 19 -15.00 -3.69 6.56
CA PRO A 19 -14.07 -2.93 5.76
C PRO A 19 -13.41 -1.81 6.58
N ARG A 20 -12.13 -1.56 6.31
CA ARG A 20 -11.40 -0.45 6.91
C ARG A 20 -11.73 0.84 6.18
N LEU A 21 -11.86 1.90 6.98
CA LEU A 21 -11.92 3.27 6.50
C LEU A 21 -10.51 3.78 6.28
N ILE A 22 -10.15 4.03 5.03
CA ILE A 22 -8.85 4.53 4.62
C ILE A 22 -9.05 5.82 3.83
N ALA A 23 -8.07 6.72 3.90
CA ALA A 23 -8.03 7.88 3.01
C ALA A 23 -6.71 7.91 2.26
N SER A 24 -6.80 7.99 0.94
CA SER A 24 -5.65 8.00 0.04
C SER A 24 -5.57 9.31 -0.77
N GLY A 25 -4.35 9.71 -1.15
CA GLY A 25 -4.08 10.86 -2.01
C GLY A 25 -4.29 10.59 -3.51
N LEU A 26 -5.15 9.62 -3.86
CA LEU A 26 -5.24 9.09 -5.23
C LEU A 26 -6.22 9.82 -6.14
N ARG A 27 -6.92 10.85 -5.64
CA ARG A 27 -8.01 11.52 -6.38
C ARG A 27 -7.58 12.22 -7.66
N ASN A 28 -6.31 12.62 -7.75
CA ASN A 28 -5.77 13.23 -8.97
C ASN A 28 -5.23 12.19 -9.98
N PHE A 29 -5.15 10.92 -9.59
CA PHE A 29 -4.54 9.85 -10.37
C PHE A 29 -5.54 8.77 -10.81
N TYR A 30 -6.62 8.60 -10.05
CA TYR A 30 -7.67 7.63 -10.33
C TYR A 30 -9.05 8.28 -10.20
N SER A 31 -9.88 8.05 -11.23
CA SER A 31 -11.33 8.20 -11.12
C SER A 31 -11.89 7.16 -10.15
N LYS A 32 -13.14 7.36 -9.73
CA LYS A 32 -13.83 6.43 -8.84
C LYS A 32 -13.99 5.06 -9.52
N GLU A 33 -14.30 5.08 -10.81
CA GLU A 33 -14.58 3.91 -11.63
C GLU A 33 -13.31 3.06 -11.85
N GLU A 34 -12.15 3.70 -12.02
CA GLU A 34 -10.86 3.00 -12.17
C GLU A 34 -10.39 2.36 -10.87
N PHE A 35 -10.76 2.92 -9.71
CA PHE A 35 -10.34 2.42 -8.41
C PHE A 35 -11.28 1.33 -7.86
N GLN A 36 -12.56 1.39 -8.19
CA GLN A 36 -13.55 0.42 -7.74
C GLN A 36 -13.23 -0.99 -8.24
N GLY A 37 -13.30 -1.98 -7.34
CA GLY A 37 -13.04 -3.38 -7.65
C GLY A 37 -11.56 -3.74 -7.87
N LYS A 38 -10.62 -2.79 -7.70
CA LYS A 38 -9.19 -3.08 -7.75
C LYS A 38 -8.74 -3.88 -6.53
N ASN A 39 -7.91 -4.89 -6.77
CA ASN A 39 -7.11 -5.52 -5.72
C ASN A 39 -5.88 -4.66 -5.46
N ILE A 40 -5.64 -4.37 -4.19
CA ILE A 40 -4.60 -3.44 -3.75
C ILE A 40 -3.89 -3.98 -2.51
N ILE A 41 -2.73 -3.42 -2.20
CA ILE A 41 -2.01 -3.72 -0.96
C ILE A 41 -2.20 -2.60 0.05
N VAL A 42 -2.50 -2.98 1.29
CA VAL A 42 -2.71 -2.05 2.41
C VAL A 42 -1.74 -2.36 3.54
N VAL A 43 -1.11 -1.31 4.07
CA VAL A 43 -0.37 -1.38 5.33
C VAL A 43 -1.37 -1.29 6.50
N CYS A 44 -1.62 -2.43 7.15
CA CYS A 44 -2.71 -2.58 8.12
C CYS A 44 -2.31 -2.25 9.57
N ASN A 45 -1.03 -2.26 9.94
CA ASN A 45 -0.61 -2.08 11.34
C ASN A 45 -0.12 -0.67 11.67
N LEU A 46 -0.43 0.33 10.84
CA LEU A 46 -0.17 1.73 11.18
C LEU A 46 -1.21 2.23 12.20
N LYS A 47 -0.76 3.07 13.15
CA LYS A 47 -1.67 3.80 14.03
C LYS A 47 -2.62 4.66 13.20
N PRO A 48 -3.93 4.67 13.52
CA PRO A 48 -4.88 5.51 12.82
C PRO A 48 -4.44 6.97 12.77
N SER A 49 -4.64 7.61 11.61
CA SER A 49 -4.25 9.00 11.40
C SER A 49 -5.44 9.82 10.96
N LYS A 50 -5.59 11.01 11.54
CA LYS A 50 -6.63 11.95 11.13
C LYS A 50 -6.14 12.75 9.92
N LEU A 51 -6.77 12.53 8.77
CA LEU A 51 -6.52 13.23 7.52
C LEU A 51 -7.74 14.10 7.22
N VAL A 52 -7.57 15.41 7.41
CA VAL A 52 -8.59 16.43 7.11
C VAL A 52 -9.98 16.12 7.69
N GLY A 53 -10.02 15.61 8.92
CA GLY A 53 -11.27 15.26 9.62
C GLY A 53 -11.66 13.78 9.54
N PHE A 54 -11.16 13.05 8.55
CA PHE A 54 -11.39 11.62 8.36
C PHE A 54 -10.34 10.79 9.10
N VAL A 55 -10.73 9.69 9.75
CA VAL A 55 -9.80 8.79 10.44
C VAL A 55 -9.42 7.66 9.49
N SER A 56 -8.19 7.68 8.99
CA SER A 56 -7.64 6.61 8.14
C SER A 56 -7.03 5.50 9.00
N ASN A 57 -7.43 4.26 8.75
CA ASN A 57 -7.04 3.05 9.49
C ASN A 57 -6.12 2.14 8.67
N GLY A 58 -5.24 2.75 7.89
CA GLY A 58 -4.30 2.07 7.02
C GLY A 58 -3.75 3.01 5.97
N MET A 59 -2.98 2.45 5.06
CA MET A 59 -2.40 3.17 3.94
C MET A 59 -2.34 2.25 2.72
N VAL A 60 -2.83 2.73 1.57
CA VAL A 60 -2.71 2.04 0.29
C VAL A 60 -1.30 2.21 -0.24
N LEU A 61 -0.63 1.12 -0.63
CA LEU A 61 0.70 1.17 -1.23
C LEU A 61 0.62 1.48 -2.72
N CYS A 62 1.40 2.47 -3.15
CA CYS A 62 1.47 2.87 -4.54
C CYS A 62 2.92 3.11 -4.98
N ALA A 63 3.23 2.79 -6.24
CA ALA A 63 4.44 3.31 -6.87
C ALA A 63 4.22 4.74 -7.35
N SER A 64 5.26 5.57 -7.26
CA SER A 64 5.27 6.95 -7.73
C SER A 64 6.55 7.21 -8.49
N ASN A 65 6.44 7.85 -9.65
CA ASN A 65 7.61 8.41 -10.31
C ASN A 65 8.20 9.59 -9.51
N SER A 66 9.41 10.01 -9.90
CA SER A 66 10.22 10.99 -9.15
C SER A 66 9.56 12.38 -9.05
N ASP A 67 8.88 12.83 -10.10
CA ASP A 67 8.18 14.12 -10.14
C ASP A 67 6.72 14.03 -9.64
N HIS A 68 6.26 12.84 -9.23
CA HIS A 68 4.91 12.58 -8.74
C HIS A 68 3.79 12.92 -9.73
N THR A 69 4.09 12.96 -11.03
CA THR A 69 3.08 13.14 -12.08
C THR A 69 2.31 11.85 -12.38
N LYS A 70 2.87 10.70 -12.00
CA LYS A 70 2.24 9.39 -12.17
C LYS A 70 2.32 8.56 -10.89
N VAL A 71 1.17 8.01 -10.49
CA VAL A 71 1.05 7.11 -9.35
C VAL A 71 0.29 5.86 -9.78
N GLU A 72 0.84 4.70 -9.45
CA GLU A 72 0.26 3.41 -9.76
C GLU A 72 0.01 2.59 -8.52
N LEU A 73 -1.13 1.92 -8.44
CA LEU A 73 -1.40 0.96 -7.37
C LEU A 73 -0.43 -0.20 -7.44
N VAL A 74 0.06 -0.64 -6.29
CA VAL A 74 0.69 -1.95 -6.21
C VAL A 74 -0.43 -3.00 -6.17
N GLU A 75 -0.49 -3.80 -7.23
CA GLU A 75 -1.52 -4.80 -7.43
C GLU A 75 -0.96 -6.19 -7.05
N PRO A 76 -1.61 -6.94 -6.16
CA PRO A 76 -1.29 -8.35 -5.96
C PRO A 76 -1.80 -9.18 -7.17
N PRO A 77 -1.44 -10.47 -7.26
CA PRO A 77 -1.99 -11.36 -8.29
C PRO A 77 -3.53 -11.34 -8.33
N PRO A 78 -4.17 -11.46 -9.51
CA PRO A 78 -5.63 -11.31 -9.65
C PRO A 78 -6.47 -12.26 -8.79
N ASN A 79 -5.92 -13.43 -8.43
CA ASN A 79 -6.54 -14.46 -7.62
C ASN A 79 -6.25 -14.35 -6.12
N ALA A 80 -5.44 -13.38 -5.69
CA ALA A 80 -5.20 -13.12 -4.27
C ALA A 80 -6.51 -12.68 -3.58
N LYS A 81 -6.77 -13.23 -2.39
CA LYS A 81 -7.98 -12.95 -1.61
C LYS A 81 -7.77 -11.74 -0.69
N PRO A 82 -8.82 -10.96 -0.40
CA PRO A 82 -8.76 -9.96 0.67
C PRO A 82 -8.27 -10.58 1.98
N GLY A 83 -7.26 -9.94 2.60
CA GLY A 83 -6.63 -10.42 3.83
C GLY A 83 -5.43 -11.33 3.65
N THR A 84 -5.10 -11.74 2.41
CA THR A 84 -3.83 -12.43 2.15
C THR A 84 -2.65 -11.57 2.60
N ARG A 85 -1.78 -12.14 3.45
CA ARG A 85 -0.56 -11.47 3.90
C ARG A 85 0.46 -11.43 2.77
N ILE A 86 1.04 -10.25 2.55
CA ILE A 86 2.18 -10.09 1.64
C ILE A 86 3.44 -10.55 2.37
N SER A 87 4.26 -11.36 1.71
CA SER A 87 5.57 -11.79 2.18
C SER A 87 6.69 -11.21 1.33
N LEU A 88 7.92 -11.33 1.83
CA LEU A 88 9.12 -11.22 0.99
C LEU A 88 9.40 -12.57 0.34
N GLN A 89 9.94 -12.55 -0.87
CA GLN A 89 10.33 -13.77 -1.55
C GLN A 89 11.27 -14.62 -0.66
N ASN A 90 10.98 -15.91 -0.56
CA ASN A 90 11.70 -16.87 0.29
C ASN A 90 11.57 -16.64 1.80
N LEU A 91 10.59 -15.84 2.24
CA LEU A 91 10.22 -15.68 3.64
C LEU A 91 8.84 -16.31 3.88
N ASP A 92 8.70 -17.17 4.89
CA ASP A 92 7.37 -17.58 5.36
C ASP A 92 6.84 -16.53 6.33
N VAL A 93 5.86 -15.76 5.89
CA VAL A 93 5.26 -14.67 6.68
C VAL A 93 4.54 -15.18 7.93
N ASN A 94 4.15 -16.47 7.96
CA ASN A 94 3.42 -17.06 9.09
C ASN A 94 4.34 -17.39 10.27
N GLU A 95 5.66 -17.39 10.07
CA GLU A 95 6.64 -17.51 11.16
C GLU A 95 6.80 -16.20 11.94
N PHE A 96 6.17 -15.11 11.49
CA PHE A 96 6.32 -13.78 12.06
C PHE A 96 4.98 -13.17 12.43
N GLU A 97 4.93 -12.58 13.62
CA GLU A 97 3.83 -11.73 14.05
C GLU A 97 4.18 -10.26 13.76
N PRO A 98 3.30 -9.49 13.10
CA PRO A 98 3.53 -8.08 12.87
C PRO A 98 3.41 -7.30 14.18
N ASP A 99 4.17 -6.20 14.31
CA ASP A 99 3.97 -5.25 15.40
C ASP A 99 2.50 -4.80 15.46
N GLU A 100 1.90 -4.77 16.66
CA GLU A 100 0.48 -4.45 16.81
C GLU A 100 0.09 -3.09 16.23
N LYS A 101 0.87 -2.03 16.54
CA LYS A 101 0.60 -0.65 16.08
C LYS A 101 1.86 0.20 15.92
N ILE A 102 2.28 0.42 14.69
CA ILE A 102 3.39 1.29 14.31
C ILE A 102 2.93 2.74 14.21
N ASN A 103 3.58 3.67 14.91
CA ASN A 103 3.36 5.10 14.69
C ASN A 103 4.27 5.60 13.55
N PRO A 104 3.75 5.89 12.33
CA PRO A 104 4.60 6.29 11.22
C PRO A 104 5.27 7.66 11.40
N ARG A 105 4.80 8.48 12.34
CA ARG A 105 5.33 9.84 12.60
C ARG A 105 6.33 9.90 13.76
N LYS A 106 6.58 8.78 14.45
CA LYS A 106 7.56 8.72 15.55
C LYS A 106 8.98 8.76 14.95
N LYS A 107 9.88 9.59 15.48
CA LYS A 107 11.26 9.76 14.95
C LYS A 107 12.01 8.45 14.69
N ASN A 108 11.85 7.47 15.57
CA ASN A 108 12.49 6.15 15.46
C ASN A 108 11.51 5.06 15.00
N SER A 109 10.49 5.43 14.22
CA SER A 109 9.52 4.48 13.69
C SER A 109 10.19 3.51 12.74
N VAL A 110 9.89 2.22 12.90
CA VAL A 110 10.29 1.18 11.94
C VAL A 110 9.79 1.53 10.54
N TRP A 111 8.59 2.11 10.42
CA TRP A 111 8.05 2.55 9.14
C TRP A 111 8.96 3.56 8.42
N LEU A 112 9.51 4.56 9.13
CA LEU A 112 10.41 5.55 8.52
C LEU A 112 11.74 4.94 8.07
N GLN A 113 12.15 3.83 8.68
CA GLN A 113 13.35 3.09 8.28
C GLN A 113 13.07 2.17 7.08
N PHE A 114 11.85 1.63 6.99
CA PHE A 114 11.49 0.61 6.01
C PHE A 114 10.90 1.19 4.72
N ALA A 115 10.09 2.24 4.79
CA ALA A 115 9.47 2.84 3.61
C ALA A 115 10.49 3.25 2.51
N PRO A 116 11.67 3.83 2.83
CA PRO A 116 12.67 4.15 1.81
C PRO A 116 13.26 2.95 1.06
N LYS A 117 13.10 1.74 1.61
CA LYS A 117 13.57 0.50 0.98
C LYS A 117 12.54 -0.11 0.03
N MET A 118 11.33 0.43 -0.02
CA MET A 118 10.28 -0.04 -0.90
C MET A 118 10.38 0.61 -2.27
N ALA A 119 10.48 -0.22 -3.31
CA ALA A 119 10.61 0.24 -4.68
C ALA A 119 10.05 -0.77 -5.67
N THR A 120 9.78 -0.34 -6.90
CA THR A 120 9.60 -1.26 -8.02
C THR A 120 10.94 -1.52 -8.70
N ASN A 121 11.19 -2.73 -9.19
CA ASN A 121 12.40 -3.04 -9.95
C ASN A 121 12.22 -2.75 -11.46
N GLY A 122 13.22 -3.11 -12.27
CA GLY A 122 13.18 -2.94 -13.74
C GLY A 122 12.07 -3.73 -14.44
N GLU A 123 11.53 -4.75 -13.80
CA GLU A 123 10.45 -5.61 -14.30
C GLU A 123 9.07 -5.18 -13.77
N LYS A 124 9.00 -4.04 -13.04
CA LYS A 124 7.79 -3.49 -12.41
C LYS A 124 7.24 -4.37 -11.27
N LEU A 125 8.08 -5.21 -10.68
CA LEU A 125 7.76 -5.97 -9.48
C LEU A 125 7.97 -5.09 -8.26
N ALA A 126 7.03 -5.10 -7.32
CA ALA A 126 7.21 -4.42 -6.04
C ALA A 126 8.24 -5.17 -5.19
N THR A 127 9.14 -4.44 -4.56
CA THR A 127 10.26 -4.96 -3.78
C THR A 127 10.47 -4.22 -2.48
N PHE A 128 11.10 -4.89 -1.53
CA PHE A 128 11.69 -4.31 -0.33
C PHE A 128 13.16 -4.69 -0.30
N ASP A 129 14.05 -3.69 -0.34
CA ASP A 129 15.50 -3.90 -0.37
C ASP A 129 15.94 -4.86 -1.49
N GLY A 130 15.28 -4.76 -2.66
CA GLY A 130 15.50 -5.63 -3.82
C GLY A 130 14.81 -6.99 -3.79
N VAL A 131 14.25 -7.41 -2.64
CA VAL A 131 13.52 -8.67 -2.50
C VAL A 131 12.05 -8.48 -2.88
N LYS A 132 11.50 -9.36 -3.73
CA LYS A 132 10.13 -9.22 -4.24
C LYS A 132 9.08 -9.33 -3.14
N LEU A 133 8.04 -8.51 -3.24
CA LEU A 133 6.80 -8.68 -2.49
C LEU A 133 5.95 -9.74 -3.21
N VAL A 134 5.53 -10.75 -2.46
CA VAL A 134 4.82 -11.94 -2.99
C VAL A 134 3.60 -12.28 -2.15
N THR A 135 2.68 -12.98 -2.77
CA THR A 135 1.59 -13.73 -2.15
C THR A 135 1.78 -15.22 -2.49
N PRO A 136 1.05 -16.15 -1.83
CA PRO A 136 1.01 -17.55 -2.29
C PRO A 136 0.64 -17.69 -3.76
N GLU A 137 -0.15 -16.76 -4.30
CA GLU A 137 -0.61 -16.75 -5.67
C GLU A 137 0.39 -16.15 -6.69
N GLY A 138 1.46 -15.50 -6.23
CA GLY A 138 2.48 -14.90 -7.11
C GLY A 138 2.97 -13.50 -6.71
N ASP A 139 3.61 -12.84 -7.66
CA ASP A 139 4.31 -11.56 -7.46
C ASP A 139 3.36 -10.36 -7.41
N CYS A 140 3.70 -9.37 -6.58
CA CYS A 140 3.02 -8.07 -6.55
C CYS A 140 3.68 -7.12 -7.56
N THR A 141 2.88 -6.42 -8.37
CA THR A 141 3.38 -5.64 -9.52
C THR A 141 2.74 -4.27 -9.63
N VAL A 142 3.28 -3.44 -10.53
CA VAL A 142 2.63 -2.23 -11.01
C VAL A 142 2.49 -2.25 -12.54
N PRO A 143 1.52 -1.54 -13.13
CA PRO A 143 1.30 -1.56 -14.58
C PRO A 143 2.50 -1.13 -15.42
N THR A 144 3.16 -0.01 -15.07
CA THR A 144 4.21 0.58 -15.92
C THR A 144 5.39 1.21 -15.17
N LEU A 145 5.26 1.59 -13.90
CA LEU A 145 6.30 2.31 -13.16
C LEU A 145 7.45 1.38 -12.73
N ALA A 146 8.47 1.21 -13.57
CA ALA A 146 9.71 0.51 -13.22
C ALA A 146 10.70 1.43 -12.48
N ASN A 147 11.52 0.86 -11.59
CA ASN A 147 12.57 1.58 -10.84
C ASN A 147 12.05 2.83 -10.09
N CYS A 148 10.84 2.74 -9.53
CA CYS A 148 10.15 3.84 -8.86
C CYS A 148 10.01 3.58 -7.36
N ILE A 149 9.82 4.65 -6.58
CA ILE A 149 9.60 4.55 -5.13
C ILE A 149 8.20 4.00 -4.88
N VAL A 150 8.06 3.09 -3.92
CA VAL A 150 6.77 2.62 -3.41
C VAL A 150 6.52 3.24 -2.04
N LYS A 151 5.35 3.85 -1.84
CA LYS A 151 4.97 4.56 -0.61
C LYS A 151 3.46 4.58 -0.38
#